data_AF-A0AAN8EQY8-F1
#
_entry.id   AF-A0AAN8EQY8-F1
#
_cell.length_a   1.000
_cell.length_b   1.000
_cell.length_c   1.000
_cell.angle_alpha   90.00
_cell.angle_beta   90.00
_cell.angle_gamma   90.00
#
_symmetry.space_group_name_H-M   'P 1'
#
loop_
_entity.id
_entity.type
_entity.pdbx_description
1 polymer ?
#
loop_
_entity_poly.entity_id
_entity_poly.type
_entity_poly.pdbx_seq_one_letter_code
_entity_poly.pdbx_strand_id
1 'polypeptide(L)'
;MVTLASSIALMTLITLGQFDSNVEVLPDNCDCRDWYGVCWQNGDTWIDDDTWLYECDGTNATDGKFVGCEVGPPPKETVNVGENRTVGLLWHSCEANEQRLKYDSEPHCLVNGSIKKVHSEFREGRFQWLCLETGRWVVGCYYANETHPDVYLKIGEHGYNGLIKHVCDRYKDYPGRVQYYAEVRNDVHVKHPTNKGINKNFPEPADLRIKGNVQRWVHESASLFIANEEVLRGKVRYLPASRRQWPLDQH
;
A
#
# COMPACT_ATOMS: atom_id res chain seq x y z
N MET A 1 13.61 -61.75 74.84
CA MET A 1 14.01 -60.53 74.12
C MET A 1 14.32 -60.93 72.69
N VAL A 2 13.39 -60.66 71.77
CA VAL A 2 13.55 -60.91 70.34
C VAL A 2 13.35 -59.56 69.67
N THR A 3 14.41 -59.02 69.07
CA THR A 3 14.41 -57.76 68.33
C THR A 3 14.03 -58.04 66.88
N LEU A 4 12.86 -57.58 66.46
CA LEU A 4 12.45 -57.47 65.05
C LEU A 4 13.02 -56.17 64.48
N ALA A 5 13.87 -56.29 63.46
CA ALA A 5 14.33 -55.18 62.65
C ALA A 5 13.29 -54.87 61.56
N SER A 6 12.68 -53.69 61.62
CA SER A 6 11.81 -53.16 60.57
C SER A 6 12.58 -52.10 59.78
N SER A 7 12.90 -52.42 58.53
CA SER A 7 13.52 -51.49 57.57
C SER A 7 12.46 -50.52 57.04
N ILE A 8 12.59 -49.22 57.36
CA ILE A 8 11.79 -48.15 56.76
C ILE A 8 12.57 -47.61 55.55
N ALA A 9 12.04 -47.85 54.35
CA ALA A 9 12.53 -47.24 53.12
C ALA A 9 12.12 -45.77 53.09
N LEU A 10 13.10 -44.86 53.15
CA LEU A 10 12.89 -43.42 53.00
C LEU A 10 12.84 -43.09 51.49
N MET A 11 11.64 -42.89 50.93
CA MET A 11 11.49 -42.25 49.62
C MET A 11 11.86 -40.77 49.77
N THR A 12 13.04 -40.38 49.31
CA THR A 12 13.35 -38.97 49.05
C THR A 12 12.59 -38.51 47.81
N LEU A 13 11.50 -37.76 48.01
CA LEU A 13 10.94 -36.91 46.98
C LEU A 13 11.96 -35.81 46.66
N ILE A 14 12.58 -35.90 45.48
CA ILE A 14 13.29 -34.76 44.89
C ILE A 14 12.20 -33.85 44.32
N THR A 15 11.80 -32.83 45.08
CA THR A 15 11.12 -31.67 44.51
C THR A 15 12.16 -30.93 43.67
N LEU A 16 12.14 -31.14 42.35
CA LEU A 16 12.73 -30.20 41.40
C LEU A 16 12.01 -28.87 41.60
N GLY A 17 12.63 -27.96 42.36
CA GLY A 17 12.24 -26.57 42.41
C GLY A 17 12.35 -26.02 40.99
N GLN A 18 11.21 -25.82 40.35
CA GLN A 18 11.09 -25.15 39.07
C GLN A 18 11.43 -23.67 39.35
N PHE A 19 12.70 -23.31 39.13
CA PHE A 19 13.13 -21.92 39.12
C PHE A 19 12.51 -21.26 37.89
N ASP A 20 11.34 -20.68 38.07
CA ASP A 20 10.69 -19.80 37.11
C ASP A 20 11.27 -18.39 37.28
N SER A 21 12.57 -18.24 37.04
CA SER A 21 13.17 -16.91 36.95
C SER A 21 12.87 -16.36 35.56
N ASN A 22 11.79 -15.59 35.45
CA ASN A 22 11.48 -14.70 34.31
C ASN A 22 12.51 -13.55 34.18
N VAL A 23 13.78 -13.82 34.51
CA VAL A 23 14.88 -12.87 34.53
C VAL A 23 15.65 -13.05 33.23
N GLU A 24 15.46 -12.09 32.33
CA GLU A 24 16.15 -12.02 31.05
C GLU A 24 17.54 -11.42 31.28
N VAL A 25 18.60 -12.19 31.00
CA VAL A 25 19.98 -11.72 31.15
C VAL A 25 20.32 -10.82 29.96
N LEU A 26 20.51 -9.53 30.24
CA LEU A 26 20.81 -8.51 29.23
C LEU A 26 22.33 -8.39 29.00
N PRO A 27 22.77 -7.94 27.82
CA PRO A 27 24.18 -7.63 27.55
C PRO A 27 24.67 -6.45 28.41
N ASP A 28 25.93 -6.47 28.82
CA ASP A 28 26.55 -5.49 29.74
C ASP A 28 26.54 -4.01 29.27
N ASN A 29 26.14 -3.73 28.03
CA ASN A 29 26.11 -2.39 27.43
C ASN A 29 24.71 -2.02 26.91
N CYS A 30 23.68 -2.31 27.69
CA CYS A 30 22.29 -2.06 27.29
C CYS A 30 21.68 -0.81 27.91
N ASP A 31 21.57 0.25 27.10
CA ASP A 31 21.00 1.52 27.53
C ASP A 31 19.47 1.51 27.42
N CYS A 32 18.93 1.01 26.30
CA CYS A 32 17.50 0.84 26.11
C CYS A 32 17.10 -0.50 25.52
N ARG A 33 15.82 -0.86 25.68
CA ARG A 33 15.22 -2.05 25.07
C ARG A 33 13.99 -1.70 24.24
N ASP A 34 13.85 -2.33 23.07
CA ASP A 34 12.61 -2.27 22.30
C ASP A 34 11.57 -3.29 22.81
N TRP A 35 10.42 -3.34 22.14
CA TRP A 35 9.35 -4.26 22.49
C TRP A 35 9.66 -5.75 22.25
N TYR A 36 10.63 -6.05 21.40
CA TYR A 36 11.04 -7.41 21.08
C TYR A 36 12.18 -7.91 21.98
N GLY A 37 12.66 -7.05 22.88
CA GLY A 37 13.78 -7.38 23.76
C GLY A 37 15.15 -7.01 23.18
N VAL A 38 15.19 -6.36 22.01
CA VAL A 38 16.44 -5.94 21.38
C VAL A 38 17.03 -4.78 22.16
N CYS A 39 18.33 -4.85 22.36
CA CYS A 39 19.11 -3.87 23.07
C CYS A 39 19.60 -2.75 22.15
N TRP A 40 19.45 -1.50 22.58
CA TRP A 40 19.82 -0.28 21.88
C TRP A 40 20.74 0.58 22.75
N GLN A 41 21.62 1.34 22.11
CA GLN A 41 22.55 2.26 22.77
C GLN A 41 21.96 3.67 22.84
N ASN A 42 22.43 4.47 23.80
CA ASN A 42 21.99 5.84 23.94
C ASN A 42 22.27 6.66 22.66
N GLY A 43 21.23 7.35 22.17
CA GLY A 43 21.25 8.09 20.91
C GLY A 43 20.81 7.29 19.68
N ASP A 44 20.60 5.97 19.81
CA ASP A 44 20.06 5.17 18.72
C ASP A 44 18.60 5.53 18.41
N THR A 45 18.26 5.46 17.13
CA THR A 45 16.88 5.58 16.64
C THR A 45 16.55 4.41 15.73
N TRP A 46 15.32 3.92 15.81
CA TRP A 46 14.87 2.81 14.97
C TRP A 46 13.41 2.94 14.58
N ILE A 47 13.09 2.31 13.44
CA ILE A 47 11.75 2.30 12.87
C ILE A 47 11.21 0.88 12.96
N ASP A 48 10.04 0.74 13.59
CA ASP A 48 9.31 -0.51 13.72
C ASP A 48 8.07 -0.50 12.81
N ASP A 49 7.80 -1.64 12.17
CA ASP A 49 6.83 -1.83 11.09
C ASP A 49 6.74 -0.65 10.09
N ASP A 50 7.89 -0.14 9.64
CA ASP A 50 7.99 0.96 8.66
C ASP A 50 7.34 2.31 9.04
N THR A 51 6.76 2.41 10.24
CA THR A 51 5.93 3.56 10.66
C THR A 51 6.38 4.11 12.01
N TRP A 52 6.70 3.28 12.98
CA TRP A 52 6.83 3.73 14.37
C TRP A 52 8.28 4.07 14.69
N LEU A 53 8.57 5.34 14.95
CA LEU A 53 9.91 5.81 15.29
C LEU A 53 10.12 5.83 16.80
N TYR A 54 11.23 5.26 17.24
CA TYR A 54 11.69 5.27 18.62
C TYR A 54 13.08 5.90 18.72
N GLU A 55 13.37 6.41 19.91
CA GLU A 55 14.70 6.84 20.33
C GLU A 55 15.08 6.16 21.64
N CYS A 56 16.38 5.92 21.82
CA CYS A 56 16.97 5.61 23.11
C CYS A 56 17.58 6.86 23.74
N ASP A 57 17.00 7.32 24.86
CA ASP A 57 17.46 8.47 25.67
C ASP A 57 17.79 8.01 27.11
N GLY A 58 18.22 6.76 27.26
CA GLY A 58 18.46 6.11 28.54
C GLY A 58 19.95 5.90 28.82
N THR A 59 20.33 5.85 30.09
CA THR A 59 21.66 5.41 30.54
C THR A 59 21.60 4.22 31.49
N ASN A 60 20.40 3.78 31.86
CA ASN A 60 20.17 2.78 32.92
C ASN A 60 19.04 1.84 32.51
N ALA A 61 19.21 1.13 31.39
CA ALA A 61 18.36 -0.02 31.10
C ALA A 61 16.86 0.39 31.09
N THR A 62 16.48 1.34 30.22
CA THR A 62 15.11 1.86 30.10
C THR A 62 14.41 1.39 28.83
N ASP A 63 13.08 1.37 28.79
CA ASP A 63 12.42 1.07 27.52
C ASP A 63 12.62 2.21 26.51
N GLY A 64 12.70 1.86 25.23
CA GLY A 64 12.71 2.81 24.13
C GLY A 64 11.53 3.79 24.18
N LYS A 65 11.79 5.06 23.87
CA LYS A 65 10.80 6.11 23.87
C LYS A 65 10.22 6.27 22.47
N PHE A 66 8.89 6.22 22.38
CA PHE A 66 8.20 6.51 21.13
C PHE A 66 8.24 8.02 20.85
N VAL A 67 8.71 8.41 19.66
CA VAL A 67 8.95 9.82 19.31
C VAL A 67 8.16 10.31 18.12
N GLY A 68 7.71 9.42 17.23
CA GLY A 68 6.94 9.85 16.08
C GLY A 68 6.62 8.75 15.09
N CYS A 69 6.04 9.17 13.97
CA CYS A 69 5.65 8.32 12.87
C CYS A 69 6.46 8.70 11.63
N GLU A 70 7.07 7.72 10.97
CA GLU A 70 7.71 7.86 9.67
C GLU A 70 6.68 7.75 8.55
N VAL A 71 6.57 8.80 7.73
CA VAL A 71 5.48 8.97 6.78
C VAL A 71 5.97 9.41 5.41
N GLY A 72 5.13 9.16 4.40
CA GLY A 72 5.33 9.64 3.03
C GLY A 72 6.19 8.73 2.16
N PRO A 73 6.29 9.05 0.86
CA PRO A 73 7.19 8.37 -0.06
C PRO A 73 8.67 8.71 0.28
N PRO A 74 9.64 7.88 -0.12
CA PRO A 74 11.05 8.18 0.10
C PRO A 74 11.48 9.53 -0.53
N PRO A 75 12.28 10.36 0.16
CA PRO A 75 12.75 10.19 1.55
C PRO A 75 11.60 10.37 2.56
N LYS A 76 11.47 9.42 3.49
CA LYS A 76 10.43 9.49 4.54
C LYS A 76 10.70 10.67 5.46
N GLU A 77 9.63 11.24 6.01
CA GLU A 77 9.71 12.31 7.00
C GLU A 77 9.09 11.87 8.33
N THR A 78 9.63 12.39 9.42
CA THR A 78 9.10 12.16 10.77
C THR A 78 8.02 13.16 11.14
N VAL A 79 6.86 12.67 11.59
CA VAL A 79 5.82 13.44 12.28
C VAL A 79 5.88 13.11 13.77
N ASN A 80 6.15 14.08 14.64
CA ASN A 80 6.35 13.83 16.06
C ASN A 80 5.04 13.41 16.76
N VAL A 81 5.15 12.75 17.91
CA VAL A 81 3.98 12.42 18.73
C VAL A 81 3.20 13.67 19.12
N GLY A 82 1.88 13.65 18.91
CA GLY A 82 0.97 14.77 19.18
C GLY A 82 0.96 15.83 18.08
N GLU A 83 1.75 15.67 17.03
CA GLU A 83 1.80 16.58 15.90
C GLU A 83 0.81 16.15 14.80
N ASN A 84 0.17 17.17 14.21
CA ASN A 84 -0.69 17.03 13.04
C ASN A 84 -0.17 17.99 11.98
N ARG A 85 0.38 17.47 10.89
CA ARG A 85 1.00 18.31 9.86
C ARG A 85 0.79 17.74 8.46
N THR A 86 0.90 18.61 7.48
CA THR A 86 0.89 18.20 6.07
C THR A 86 2.32 17.95 5.63
N VAL A 87 2.61 16.73 5.19
CA VAL A 87 3.88 16.36 4.56
C VAL A 87 3.62 16.17 3.07
N GLY A 88 4.31 16.95 2.24
CA GLY A 88 4.05 17.01 0.81
C GLY A 88 2.61 17.46 0.50
N LEU A 89 1.77 16.54 0.02
CA LEU A 89 0.38 16.80 -0.36
C LEU A 89 -0.66 16.25 0.61
N LEU A 90 -0.23 15.47 1.60
CA LEU A 90 -1.10 14.69 2.48
C LEU A 90 -0.98 15.18 3.91
N TRP A 91 -2.13 15.23 4.57
CA TRP A 91 -2.18 15.44 6.01
C TRP A 91 -1.88 14.15 6.76
N HIS A 92 -1.09 14.26 7.82
CA HIS A 92 -0.67 13.16 8.69
C HIS A 92 -0.85 13.53 10.16
N SER A 93 -1.16 12.51 10.97
CA SER A 93 -1.30 12.62 12.42
C SER A 93 -0.64 11.43 13.11
N CYS A 94 0.11 11.71 14.16
CA CYS A 94 0.76 10.70 14.99
C CYS A 94 0.35 10.92 16.46
N GLU A 95 -0.36 9.96 17.03
CA GLU A 95 -0.89 10.02 18.40
C GLU A 95 -0.38 8.83 19.22
N ALA A 96 -0.10 9.06 20.50
CA ALA A 96 0.25 8.01 21.45
C ALA A 96 -0.49 8.20 22.77
N ASN A 97 -0.88 7.09 23.38
CA ASN A 97 -1.33 7.04 24.76
C ASN A 97 -0.80 5.75 25.43
N GLU A 98 -1.13 5.55 26.70
CA GLU A 98 -0.64 4.40 27.47
C GLU A 98 -1.07 3.03 26.90
N GLN A 99 -2.14 2.99 26.12
CA GLN A 99 -2.74 1.75 25.60
C GLN A 99 -2.45 1.50 24.13
N ARG A 100 -2.15 2.54 23.34
CA ARG A 100 -1.99 2.41 21.89
C ARG A 100 -1.17 3.55 21.28
N LEU A 101 -0.55 3.22 20.16
CA LEU A 101 -0.09 4.16 19.15
C LEU A 101 -1.06 4.21 17.99
N LYS A 102 -1.24 5.40 17.42
CA LYS A 102 -2.15 5.63 16.30
C LYS A 102 -1.50 6.55 15.30
N TYR A 103 -1.50 6.13 14.05
CA TYR A 103 -1.10 6.93 12.91
C TYR A 103 -2.31 7.05 11.99
N ASP A 104 -2.57 8.23 11.46
CA ASP A 104 -3.59 8.46 10.43
C ASP A 104 -3.04 9.32 9.29
N SER A 105 -3.53 9.07 8.07
CA SER A 105 -3.22 9.86 6.88
C SER A 105 -4.47 10.11 6.04
N GLU A 106 -4.48 11.23 5.31
CA GLU A 106 -5.55 11.54 4.36
C GLU A 106 -5.64 10.45 3.27
N PRO A 107 -6.86 9.94 2.95
CA PRO A 107 -7.02 8.97 1.87
C PRO A 107 -6.57 9.58 0.54
N HIS A 108 -5.94 8.77 -0.30
CA HIS A 108 -5.38 9.19 -1.59
C HIS A 108 -5.10 7.97 -2.47
N CYS A 109 -4.90 8.17 -3.77
CA CYS A 109 -4.45 7.12 -4.68
C CYS A 109 -2.95 7.31 -4.98
N LEU A 110 -2.18 6.23 -4.91
CA LEU A 110 -0.79 6.23 -5.37
C LEU A 110 -0.72 5.65 -6.79
N VAL A 111 -0.37 6.49 -7.77
CA VAL A 111 -0.31 6.09 -9.19
C VAL A 111 1.06 6.42 -9.75
N ASN A 112 1.84 5.41 -10.11
CA ASN A 112 3.21 5.54 -10.62
C ASN A 112 4.09 6.45 -9.74
N GLY A 113 3.97 6.31 -8.42
CA GLY A 113 4.70 7.13 -7.43
C GLY A 113 4.13 8.54 -7.21
N SER A 114 3.10 8.95 -7.95
CA SER A 114 2.41 10.24 -7.76
C SER A 114 1.18 10.07 -6.87
N ILE A 115 1.07 10.92 -5.85
CA ILE A 115 -0.10 11.02 -5.00
C ILE A 115 -1.21 11.78 -5.75
N LYS A 116 -2.40 11.19 -5.82
CA LYS A 116 -3.64 11.82 -6.31
C LYS A 116 -4.63 11.97 -5.16
N LYS A 117 -5.14 13.19 -4.96
CA LYS A 117 -6.14 13.45 -3.92
C LYS A 117 -7.48 12.79 -4.27
N VAL A 118 -8.24 12.40 -3.26
CA VAL A 118 -9.60 11.89 -3.46
C VAL A 118 -10.44 12.95 -4.17
N HIS A 119 -11.32 12.51 -5.07
CA HIS A 119 -12.12 13.34 -5.99
C HIS A 119 -11.33 14.03 -7.10
N SER A 120 -10.00 13.87 -7.18
CA SER A 120 -9.25 14.36 -8.33
C SER A 120 -9.37 13.39 -9.51
N GLU A 121 -9.52 13.95 -10.71
CA GLU A 121 -9.44 13.18 -11.94
C GLU A 121 -8.03 13.26 -12.54
N PHE A 122 -7.57 12.17 -13.13
CA PHE A 122 -6.28 12.11 -13.79
C PHE A 122 -6.31 11.15 -14.98
N ARG A 123 -5.48 11.44 -15.98
CA ARG A 123 -5.34 10.60 -17.17
C ARG A 123 -4.18 9.63 -17.00
N GLU A 124 -4.42 8.36 -17.30
CA GLU A 124 -3.37 7.35 -17.42
C GLU A 124 -3.61 6.55 -18.72
N GLY A 125 -2.69 6.72 -19.68
CA GLY A 125 -2.85 6.19 -21.02
C GLY A 125 -4.09 6.75 -21.71
N ARG A 126 -4.99 5.86 -22.13
CA ARG A 126 -6.27 6.23 -22.76
C ARG A 126 -7.42 6.44 -21.79
N PHE A 127 -7.26 6.08 -20.51
CA PHE A 127 -8.37 6.12 -19.56
C PHE A 127 -8.28 7.35 -18.67
N GLN A 128 -9.43 7.98 -18.46
CA GLN A 128 -9.62 8.98 -17.42
C GLN A 128 -10.03 8.24 -16.15
N TRP A 129 -9.31 8.51 -15.07
CA TRP A 129 -9.54 7.92 -13.76
C TRP A 129 -10.01 8.98 -12.78
N LEU A 130 -10.88 8.58 -11.87
CA LEU A 130 -11.27 9.32 -10.69
C LEU A 130 -10.65 8.63 -9.47
N CYS A 131 -9.90 9.37 -8.67
CA CYS A 131 -9.42 8.87 -7.39
C CYS A 131 -10.55 8.90 -6.36
N LEU A 132 -10.79 7.77 -5.71
CA LEU A 132 -11.72 7.58 -4.60
C LEU A 132 -10.94 7.21 -3.35
N GLU A 133 -11.58 7.26 -2.19
CA GLU A 133 -10.94 6.84 -0.93
C GLU A 133 -10.51 5.37 -0.99
N THR A 134 -11.30 4.52 -1.63
CA THR A 134 -11.09 3.06 -1.69
C THR A 134 -10.18 2.60 -2.82
N GLY A 135 -9.88 3.46 -3.80
CA GLY A 135 -9.18 3.09 -5.01
C GLY A 135 -9.45 4.07 -6.15
N ARG A 136 -9.23 3.64 -7.38
CA ARG A 136 -9.44 4.47 -8.58
C ARG A 136 -10.45 3.84 -9.52
N TRP A 137 -11.27 4.68 -10.14
CA TRP A 137 -12.37 4.28 -11.00
C TRP A 137 -12.26 4.91 -12.38
N VAL A 138 -12.48 4.14 -13.45
CA VAL A 138 -12.48 4.68 -14.82
C VAL A 138 -13.76 5.46 -15.07
N VAL A 139 -13.65 6.74 -15.43
CA VAL A 139 -14.80 7.61 -15.75
C VAL A 139 -15.00 7.82 -17.26
N GLY A 140 -13.97 7.59 -18.06
CA GLY A 140 -14.05 7.69 -19.52
C GLY A 140 -12.75 7.34 -20.24
N CYS A 141 -12.73 7.61 -21.53
CA CYS A 141 -11.59 7.32 -22.41
C CYS A 141 -11.23 8.54 -23.26
N TYR A 142 -9.98 8.60 -23.73
CA TYR A 142 -9.48 9.59 -24.67
C TYR A 142 -9.05 8.94 -25.98
N TYR A 143 -9.37 9.60 -27.09
CA TYR A 143 -8.79 9.29 -28.38
C TYR A 143 -8.02 10.49 -28.96
N ALA A 144 -6.96 10.18 -29.71
CA ALA A 144 -6.14 11.19 -30.37
C ALA A 144 -6.91 11.79 -31.55
N ASN A 145 -7.01 13.11 -31.58
CA ASN A 145 -7.58 13.85 -32.69
C ASN A 145 -6.46 14.43 -33.58
N GLU A 146 -6.72 14.61 -34.87
CA GLU A 146 -5.70 15.05 -35.84
C GLU A 146 -5.16 16.45 -35.54
N THR A 147 -5.95 17.31 -34.89
CA THR A 147 -5.58 18.71 -34.63
C THR A 147 -5.12 19.00 -33.21
N HIS A 148 -5.19 18.04 -32.27
CA HIS A 148 -5.14 18.26 -30.82
C HIS A 148 -6.13 19.37 -30.33
N PRO A 149 -6.65 19.30 -29.10
CA PRO A 149 -6.41 18.30 -28.05
C PRO A 149 -7.12 16.96 -28.32
N ASP A 150 -6.70 15.94 -27.57
CA ASP A 150 -7.38 14.65 -27.52
C ASP A 150 -8.82 14.82 -27.03
N VAL A 151 -9.74 14.03 -27.57
CA VAL A 151 -11.17 14.14 -27.28
C VAL A 151 -11.56 13.14 -26.22
N TYR A 152 -12.29 13.62 -25.21
CA TYR A 152 -12.85 12.82 -24.13
C TYR A 152 -14.17 12.17 -24.55
N LEU A 153 -14.32 10.89 -24.24
CA LEU A 153 -15.55 10.11 -24.37
C LEU A 153 -15.93 9.56 -23.00
N LYS A 154 -17.16 9.83 -22.55
CA LYS A 154 -17.69 9.13 -21.37
C LYS A 154 -17.93 7.66 -21.69
N ILE A 155 -18.01 6.84 -20.64
CA ILE A 155 -18.39 5.44 -20.80
C ILE A 155 -19.78 5.34 -21.44
N GLY A 156 -19.88 4.59 -22.53
CA GLY A 156 -21.07 4.43 -23.37
C GLY A 156 -21.11 5.38 -24.56
N GLU A 157 -20.19 6.35 -24.66
CA GLU A 157 -20.12 7.28 -25.78
C GLU A 157 -19.19 6.79 -26.89
N HIS A 158 -19.43 7.33 -28.08
CA HIS A 158 -18.56 7.14 -29.23
C HIS A 158 -18.36 8.46 -29.96
N GLY A 159 -17.16 8.61 -30.53
CA GLY A 159 -16.75 9.77 -31.32
C GLY A 159 -16.36 9.34 -32.73
N TYR A 160 -16.33 10.30 -33.65
CA TYR A 160 -15.88 10.09 -35.02
C TYR A 160 -14.68 10.97 -35.30
N ASN A 161 -13.65 10.37 -35.90
CA ASN A 161 -12.53 11.09 -36.48
C ASN A 161 -12.38 10.61 -37.94
N GLY A 162 -12.93 11.39 -38.86
CA GLY A 162 -13.02 11.01 -40.28
C GLY A 162 -13.81 9.71 -40.49
N LEU A 163 -13.10 8.67 -40.95
CA LEU A 163 -13.64 7.34 -41.24
C LEU A 163 -13.54 6.37 -40.05
N ILE A 164 -12.91 6.80 -38.96
CA ILE A 164 -12.70 5.99 -37.77
C ILE A 164 -13.73 6.37 -36.72
N LYS A 165 -14.41 5.36 -36.17
CA LYS A 165 -15.28 5.47 -35.01
C LYS A 165 -14.53 5.00 -33.78
N HIS A 166 -14.49 5.85 -32.76
CA HIS A 166 -13.87 5.60 -31.47
C HIS A 166 -14.97 5.29 -30.46
N VAL A 167 -14.85 4.22 -29.69
CA VAL A 167 -15.86 3.79 -28.72
C VAL A 167 -15.21 3.59 -27.36
N CYS A 168 -15.83 4.15 -26.32
CA CYS A 168 -15.51 3.88 -24.92
C CYS A 168 -16.72 3.21 -24.28
N ASP A 169 -16.64 1.92 -23.94
CA ASP A 169 -17.79 1.20 -23.41
C ASP A 169 -17.36 0.16 -22.36
N ARG A 170 -18.32 -0.33 -21.56
CA ARG A 170 -18.10 -1.48 -20.68
C ARG A 170 -18.08 -2.76 -21.51
N TYR A 171 -17.30 -3.73 -21.06
CA TYR A 171 -17.33 -5.05 -21.65
C TYR A 171 -18.69 -5.69 -21.35
N LYS A 172 -19.43 -6.09 -22.40
CA LYS A 172 -20.81 -6.60 -22.24
C LYS A 172 -20.91 -7.80 -21.30
N ASP A 173 -19.97 -8.73 -21.44
CA ASP A 173 -19.96 -9.97 -20.65
C ASP A 173 -19.35 -9.78 -19.26
N TYR A 174 -18.63 -8.68 -19.04
CA TYR A 174 -17.95 -8.39 -17.78
C TYR A 174 -17.94 -6.88 -17.49
N PRO A 175 -18.98 -6.34 -16.84
CA PRO A 175 -19.12 -4.91 -16.63
C PRO A 175 -18.01 -4.29 -15.77
N GLY A 176 -17.24 -5.13 -15.05
CA GLY A 176 -16.05 -4.72 -14.29
C GLY A 176 -14.85 -4.35 -15.16
N ARG A 177 -14.97 -4.34 -16.49
CA ARG A 177 -13.90 -3.92 -17.43
C ARG A 177 -14.45 -2.86 -18.39
N VAL A 178 -13.68 -1.79 -18.56
CA VAL A 178 -13.92 -0.77 -19.59
C VAL A 178 -12.98 -1.06 -20.75
N GLN A 179 -13.50 -0.94 -21.96
CA GLN A 179 -12.76 -1.10 -23.20
C GLN A 179 -12.85 0.18 -24.02
N TYR A 180 -11.71 0.54 -24.58
CA TYR A 180 -11.62 1.49 -25.67
C TYR A 180 -11.29 0.71 -26.94
N TYR A 181 -12.03 0.97 -28.02
CA TYR A 181 -11.68 0.43 -29.32
C TYR A 181 -12.00 1.39 -30.47
N ALA A 182 -11.24 1.23 -31.56
CA ALA A 182 -11.44 1.95 -32.81
C ALA A 182 -11.89 0.97 -33.91
N GLU A 183 -12.93 1.35 -34.64
CA GLU A 183 -13.48 0.59 -35.77
C GLU A 183 -13.67 1.50 -36.99
N VAL A 184 -13.60 0.93 -38.19
CA VAL A 184 -13.98 1.68 -39.41
C VAL A 184 -15.48 1.85 -39.40
N ARG A 185 -15.93 3.03 -39.79
CA ARG A 185 -17.34 3.35 -39.96
C ARG A 185 -18.01 2.40 -40.96
N ASN A 186 -19.04 1.70 -40.50
CA ASN A 186 -19.84 0.80 -41.34
C ASN A 186 -21.02 1.51 -42.01
N ASP A 187 -21.27 2.77 -41.64
CA ASP A 187 -22.38 3.60 -42.10
C ASP A 187 -22.05 4.44 -43.34
N VAL A 188 -20.78 4.50 -43.75
CA VAL A 188 -20.32 5.25 -44.92
C VAL A 188 -19.60 4.30 -45.89
N HIS A 189 -20.01 4.31 -47.16
CA HIS A 189 -19.38 3.49 -48.20
C HIS A 189 -17.99 4.06 -48.55
N VAL A 190 -16.93 3.49 -47.98
CA VAL A 190 -15.54 3.93 -48.21
C VAL A 190 -15.02 3.35 -49.52
N LYS A 191 -14.83 4.21 -50.53
CA LYS A 191 -14.00 3.86 -51.69
C LYS A 191 -12.54 3.99 -51.29
N HIS A 192 -11.77 2.91 -51.28
CA HIS A 192 -10.32 2.97 -51.14
C HIS A 192 -9.70 3.47 -52.46
N PRO A 193 -9.25 4.73 -52.56
CA PRO A 193 -8.61 5.20 -53.78
C PRO A 193 -7.19 4.62 -53.82
N THR A 194 -6.85 3.90 -54.86
CA THR A 194 -5.54 3.26 -55.07
C THR A 194 -4.35 4.23 -55.13
N ASN A 195 -4.58 5.55 -55.16
CA ASN A 195 -3.56 6.57 -55.46
C ASN A 195 -3.35 7.63 -54.35
N LYS A 196 -3.84 7.43 -53.12
CA LYS A 196 -3.49 8.34 -52.01
C LYS A 196 -2.37 7.74 -51.16
N GLY A 197 -1.34 8.55 -50.92
CA GLY A 197 -0.16 8.17 -50.13
C GLY A 197 -0.50 7.61 -48.76
N ILE A 198 0.46 6.87 -48.19
CA ILE A 198 0.34 6.16 -46.92
C ILE A 198 -0.16 7.12 -45.84
N ASN A 199 -1.40 6.90 -45.37
CA ASN A 199 -1.96 7.64 -44.25
C ASN A 199 -1.27 7.15 -42.97
N LYS A 200 -0.51 8.03 -42.31
CA LYS A 200 0.17 7.70 -41.04
C LYS A 200 -0.79 7.43 -39.87
N ASN A 201 -2.09 7.69 -40.03
CA ASN A 201 -3.14 7.29 -39.09
C ASN A 201 -3.59 5.82 -39.28
N PHE A 202 -3.05 5.11 -40.27
CA PHE A 202 -3.17 3.65 -40.41
C PHE A 202 -1.91 2.97 -39.86
N PRO A 203 -2.01 1.99 -38.93
CA PRO A 203 -0.85 1.27 -38.44
C PRO A 203 -0.27 0.32 -39.49
N GLU A 204 1.03 0.05 -39.41
CA GLU A 204 1.68 -0.93 -40.28
C GLU A 204 1.15 -2.35 -40.02
N PRO A 205 0.92 -3.15 -41.08
CA PRO A 205 0.30 -4.45 -40.97
C PRO A 205 1.33 -5.49 -40.49
N ALA A 206 1.53 -5.59 -39.17
CA ALA A 206 2.29 -6.68 -38.57
C ALA A 206 1.69 -7.11 -37.22
N ASP A 207 1.02 -8.27 -37.24
CA ASP A 207 0.79 -9.24 -36.15
C ASP A 207 0.01 -8.88 -34.87
N LEU A 208 -0.82 -9.74 -34.27
CA LEU A 208 -1.52 -10.99 -34.62
C LEU A 208 -2.44 -11.36 -33.42
N ARG A 209 -3.45 -12.21 -33.67
CA ARG A 209 -4.50 -12.78 -32.79
C ARG A 209 -5.77 -11.92 -32.72
N ILE A 210 -6.88 -12.29 -33.37
CA ILE A 210 -7.71 -13.50 -33.13
C ILE A 210 -8.24 -14.08 -34.47
N LYS A 211 -8.40 -15.42 -34.53
CA LYS A 211 -8.84 -16.24 -35.69
C LYS A 211 -10.31 -16.08 -36.11
N GLY A 212 -10.78 -14.86 -36.36
CA GLY A 212 -12.11 -14.60 -36.92
C GLY A 212 -12.27 -13.11 -37.23
N ASN A 213 -13.00 -12.77 -38.29
CA ASN A 213 -12.97 -11.44 -38.90
C ASN A 213 -13.40 -10.34 -37.91
N VAL A 214 -12.42 -9.67 -37.29
CA VAL A 214 -12.61 -8.56 -36.37
C VAL A 214 -11.62 -7.48 -36.79
N GLN A 215 -12.03 -6.56 -37.67
CA GLN A 215 -11.25 -5.35 -37.95
C GLN A 215 -11.46 -4.32 -36.82
N ARG A 216 -11.02 -4.66 -35.60
CA ARG A 216 -10.86 -3.71 -34.49
C ARG A 216 -9.39 -3.31 -34.48
N TRP A 217 -9.12 -2.04 -34.81
CA TRP A 217 -7.76 -1.56 -35.17
C TRP A 217 -6.91 -1.23 -33.95
N VAL A 218 -7.55 -0.76 -32.87
CA VAL A 218 -6.94 -0.52 -31.57
C VAL A 218 -7.90 -1.05 -30.53
N HIS A 219 -7.38 -1.78 -29.54
CA HIS A 219 -8.14 -2.30 -28.44
C HIS A 219 -7.32 -2.19 -27.16
N GLU A 220 -7.80 -1.40 -26.21
CA GLU A 220 -7.23 -1.30 -24.88
C GLU A 220 -8.34 -1.51 -23.86
N SER A 221 -8.01 -2.18 -22.77
CA SER A 221 -8.97 -2.44 -21.71
C SER A 221 -8.35 -2.18 -20.34
N ALA A 222 -9.15 -1.66 -19.44
CA ALA A 222 -8.79 -1.45 -18.05
C ALA A 222 -9.87 -2.04 -17.15
N SER A 223 -9.47 -2.51 -15.97
CA SER A 223 -10.43 -2.79 -14.90
C SER A 223 -11.18 -1.50 -14.57
N LEU A 224 -12.50 -1.57 -14.47
CA LEU A 224 -13.36 -0.42 -14.16
C LEU A 224 -12.96 0.21 -12.81
N PHE A 225 -12.55 -0.62 -11.87
CA PHE A 225 -12.06 -0.23 -10.56
C PHE A 225 -10.76 -0.95 -10.25
N ILE A 226 -9.81 -0.22 -9.68
CA ILE A 226 -8.58 -0.77 -9.10
C ILE A 226 -8.58 -0.31 -7.64
N ALA A 227 -8.63 -1.26 -6.71
CA ALA A 227 -8.53 -0.96 -5.29
C ALA A 227 -7.17 -0.30 -5.01
N ASN A 228 -7.15 0.64 -4.07
CA ASN A 228 -5.88 1.15 -3.58
C ASN A 228 -5.16 -0.01 -2.89
N GLU A 229 -3.93 -0.29 -3.27
CA GLU A 229 -3.07 -1.15 -2.46
C GLU A 229 -2.95 -0.50 -1.07
N GLU A 230 -2.76 -1.29 -0.01
CA GLU A 230 -2.82 -0.86 1.40
C GLU A 230 -1.76 0.20 1.75
N VAL A 231 -1.94 1.43 1.25
CA VAL A 231 -1.23 2.59 1.74
C VAL A 231 -1.93 2.98 3.03
N LEU A 232 -1.20 2.86 4.15
CA LEU A 232 -1.66 3.03 5.52
C LEU A 232 -2.51 4.31 5.69
N ARG A 233 -3.83 4.19 5.52
CA ARG A 233 -4.80 5.26 5.81
C ARG A 233 -4.85 5.56 7.30
N GLY A 234 -4.63 4.51 8.08
CA GLY A 234 -4.36 4.60 9.49
C GLY A 234 -3.82 3.27 10.00
N LYS A 235 -2.97 3.35 11.01
CA LYS A 235 -2.36 2.19 11.68
C LYS A 235 -2.57 2.36 13.16
N VAL A 236 -2.99 1.30 13.84
CA VAL A 236 -3.12 1.29 15.30
C VAL A 236 -2.31 0.13 15.82
N ARG A 237 -1.44 0.41 16.79
CA ARG A 237 -0.73 -0.62 17.55
C ARG A 237 -1.17 -0.55 19.00
N TYR A 238 -1.74 -1.62 19.51
CA TYR A 238 -2.06 -1.73 20.92
C TYR A 238 -0.81 -2.11 21.72
N LEU A 239 -0.59 -1.40 22.81
CA LEU A 239 0.50 -1.65 23.74
C LEU A 239 0.07 -2.69 24.76
N PRO A 240 0.96 -3.62 25.17
CA PRO A 240 0.64 -4.61 26.19
C PRO A 240 0.40 -3.94 27.54
N ALA A 241 -0.51 -4.50 28.34
CA ALA A 241 -0.89 -3.98 29.65
C ALA A 241 0.27 -4.00 30.68
N SER A 242 1.25 -4.88 30.49
CA SER A 242 2.46 -4.93 31.31
C SER A 242 3.67 -5.23 30.42
N ARG A 243 4.71 -4.40 30.53
CA ARG A 243 6.01 -4.68 29.92
C ARG A 243 6.79 -5.65 30.81
N ARG A 244 7.60 -6.52 30.22
CA ARG A 244 8.52 -7.36 31.02
C ARG A 244 9.41 -6.42 31.83
N GLN A 245 9.38 -6.59 33.15
CA GLN A 245 10.18 -5.76 34.04
C GLN A 245 11.66 -6.00 33.76
N TRP A 246 12.46 -4.95 33.86
CA TRP A 246 13.91 -5.08 33.87
C TRP A 246 14.32 -5.97 35.03
N PRO A 247 15.39 -6.77 34.91
CA PRO A 247 16.04 -7.34 36.08
C PRO A 247 16.39 -6.18 37.01
N LEU A 248 15.66 -6.06 38.12
CA LEU A 248 16.04 -5.15 39.19
C LEU A 248 17.30 -5.76 39.82
N ASP A 249 18.44 -5.16 39.49
CA ASP A 249 19.76 -5.38 40.07
C ASP A 249 20.30 -6.82 40.04
N GLN A 250 21.23 -7.06 39.10
CA GLN A 250 22.43 -7.85 39.40
C GLN A 250 23.67 -7.01 39.08
N HIS A 251 24.00 -6.16 40.06
CA HIS A 251 25.26 -5.44 40.31
C HIS A 251 25.50 -4.08 39.65
#